data_AF-A0A6G8ARS7-F1
#
_entry.id   AF-A0A6G8ARS7-F1
#
_cell.length_a   1.000
_cell.length_b   1.000
_cell.length_c   1.000
_cell.angle_alpha   90.00
_cell.angle_beta   90.00
_cell.angle_gamma   90.00
#
_symmetry.space_group_name_H-M   'P 1'
#
loop_
_entity.id
_entity.type
_entity.pdbx_description
1 polymer ?
#
loop_
_entity_poly.entity_id
_entity_poly.type
_entity_poly.pdbx_seq_one_letter_code
_entity_poly.pdbx_strand_id
1 'polypeptide(L)'
;MIKVILIIFAVLLLFIGWYVKQNITKLEVLFSTENHQNLIGFSSSYLILGVLGLLLGIFLATQTAALFFVAIVLIISGFFSVQLAKKMK
;
A
#
# COMPACT_ATOMS: atom_id res chain seq x y z
N MET A 1 -18.74 13.07 -1.53
CA MET A 1 -18.63 11.61 -1.72
C MET A 1 -17.20 11.16 -2.01
N ILE A 2 -16.55 11.67 -3.07
CA ILE A 2 -15.15 11.31 -3.43
C ILE A 2 -14.15 11.56 -2.29
N LYS A 3 -14.26 12.69 -1.56
CA LYS A 3 -13.48 12.99 -0.36
C LYS A 3 -13.47 11.85 0.66
N VAL A 4 -14.67 11.40 1.03
CA VAL A 4 -14.86 10.34 2.04
C VAL A 4 -14.28 9.02 1.54
N ILE A 5 -14.49 8.70 0.26
CA ILE A 5 -13.93 7.49 -0.37
C ILE A 5 -12.40 7.52 -0.34
N LEU A 6 -11.78 8.65 -0.69
CA LEU A 6 -10.32 8.81 -0.64
C LEU A 6 -9.76 8.64 0.78
N ILE A 7 -10.42 9.25 1.77
CA ILE A 7 -10.01 9.12 3.17
C ILE A 7 -10.12 7.67 3.63
N ILE A 8 -11.23 6.99 3.36
CA ILE A 8 -11.41 5.57 3.70
C ILE A 8 -10.34 4.72 3.01
N PHE A 9 -10.09 4.97 1.72
CA PHE A 9 -9.07 4.23 0.96
C PHE A 9 -7.66 4.46 1.53
N ALA A 10 -7.33 5.69 1.91
CA ALA A 10 -6.08 6.03 2.55
C ALA A 10 -5.93 5.34 3.93
N VAL A 11 -6.98 5.31 4.73
CA VAL A 11 -7.01 4.59 6.01
C VAL A 11 -6.81 3.08 5.81
N LEU A 12 -7.42 2.49 4.79
CA LEU A 12 -7.19 1.09 4.44
C LEU A 12 -5.73 0.82 4.05
N LEU A 13 -5.10 1.70 3.27
CA LEU A 13 -3.68 1.57 2.92
C LEU A 13 -2.79 1.65 4.16
N LEU A 14 -3.08 2.57 5.09
CA LEU A 14 -2.36 2.65 6.36
C LEU A 14 -2.54 1.38 7.18
N PHE A 15 -3.76 0.85 7.26
CA PHE A 15 -4.04 -0.38 7.99
C PHE A 15 -3.30 -1.58 7.40
N ILE A 16 -3.33 -1.74 6.08
CA ILE A 16 -2.59 -2.81 5.38
C ILE A 16 -1.08 -2.66 5.60
N GLY A 17 -0.54 -1.46 5.39
CA GLY A 17 0.89 -1.18 5.57
C GLY A 17 1.34 -1.46 7.00
N TRP A 18 0.56 -1.04 8.00
CA TRP A 18 0.81 -1.31 9.41
C TRP A 18 0.72 -2.80 9.76
N TYR A 19 -0.31 -3.48 9.26
CA TYR A 19 -0.50 -4.92 9.49
C TYR A 19 0.66 -5.74 8.95
N VAL A 20 1.10 -5.44 7.71
CA VAL A 20 2.26 -6.11 7.11
C VAL A 20 3.51 -5.83 7.94
N LYS A 21 3.72 -4.58 8.38
CA LYS A 21 4.87 -4.20 9.22
C LYS A 21 4.96 -5.01 10.51
N GLN A 22 3.82 -5.22 11.17
CA GLN A 22 3.74 -5.99 12.41
C GLN A 22 3.93 -7.50 12.19
N ASN A 23 3.59 -8.01 11.02
CA ASN A 23 3.56 -9.46 10.75
C ASN A 23 4.62 -9.92 9.73
N ILE A 24 5.67 -9.12 9.48
CA ILE A 24 6.72 -9.45 8.48
C ILE A 24 7.31 -10.85 8.74
N THR A 25 7.71 -11.14 9.97
CA THR A 25 8.32 -12.44 10.33
C THR A 25 7.37 -13.63 10.12
N LYS A 26 6.05 -13.42 10.25
CA LYS A 26 5.05 -14.47 9.96
C LYS A 26 4.84 -14.63 8.45
N LEU A 27 4.86 -13.51 7.72
CA LEU A 27 4.74 -13.49 6.26
C LEU A 27 5.98 -14.12 5.59
N GLU A 28 7.16 -14.01 6.20
CA GLU A 28 8.39 -14.68 5.73
C GLU A 28 8.28 -16.22 5.65
N VAL A 29 7.39 -16.81 6.45
CA VAL A 29 7.13 -18.26 6.39
C VAL A 29 6.47 -18.64 5.06
N LEU A 30 5.61 -17.78 4.53
CA LEU A 30 4.89 -17.95 3.25
C LEU A 30 5.74 -17.48 2.06
N PHE A 31 6.45 -16.36 2.23
CA PHE A 31 7.26 -15.72 1.23
C PHE A 31 8.70 -15.77 1.72
N SER A 32 9.53 -16.69 1.18
CA SER A 32 10.93 -16.94 1.56
C SER A 32 11.67 -15.77 2.24
N THR A 33 12.61 -16.04 3.15
CA THR A 33 13.40 -15.00 3.86
C THR A 33 14.05 -13.95 2.95
N GLU A 34 14.31 -14.28 1.69
CA GLU A 34 14.78 -13.31 0.68
C GLU A 34 13.77 -12.20 0.32
N ASN A 35 12.49 -12.38 0.64
CA ASN A 35 11.42 -11.39 0.44
C ASN A 35 11.25 -10.43 1.62
N HIS A 36 12.04 -10.57 2.68
CA HIS A 36 11.97 -9.68 3.84
C HIS A 36 12.07 -8.19 3.45
N GLN A 37 13.07 -7.84 2.62
CA GLN A 37 13.22 -6.47 2.12
C GLN A 37 12.04 -6.01 1.26
N ASN A 38 11.47 -6.91 0.45
CA ASN A 38 10.30 -6.62 -0.37
C ASN A 38 9.05 -6.37 0.49
N LEU A 39 8.86 -7.13 1.58
CA LEU A 39 7.77 -6.93 2.53
C LEU A 39 7.90 -5.62 3.31
N ILE A 40 9.12 -5.26 3.72
CA ILE A 40 9.41 -3.95 4.33
C ILE A 40 9.11 -2.82 3.34
N GLY A 41 9.56 -2.97 2.10
CA GLY A 41 9.29 -2.02 1.02
C GLY A 41 7.80 -1.84 0.79
N PHE A 42 7.06 -2.93 0.65
CA PHE A 42 5.61 -2.93 0.47
C PHE A 42 4.89 -2.21 1.60
N SER A 43 5.20 -2.58 2.84
CA SER A 43 4.64 -1.96 4.04
C SER A 43 4.90 -0.46 4.07
N SER A 44 6.16 -0.06 3.84
CA SER A 44 6.57 1.35 3.88
C SER A 44 5.90 2.15 2.76
N SER A 45 5.83 1.62 1.55
CA SER A 45 5.13 2.26 0.43
C SER A 45 3.64 2.47 0.73
N TYR A 46 2.96 1.47 1.30
CA TYR A 46 1.54 1.59 1.65
C TYR A 46 1.30 2.59 2.78
N LEU A 47 2.20 2.66 3.76
CA LEU A 47 2.14 3.68 4.81
C LEU A 47 2.32 5.09 4.23
N ILE A 48 3.33 5.30 3.37
CA ILE A 48 3.57 6.60 2.72
C ILE A 48 2.39 6.99 1.84
N LEU A 49 1.89 6.08 1.01
CA LEU A 49 0.72 6.31 0.17
C LEU A 49 -0.53 6.57 0.99
N GLY A 50 -0.72 5.89 2.12
CA GLY A 50 -1.82 6.15 3.04
C GLY A 50 -1.76 7.56 3.64
N VAL A 51 -0.58 8.04 4.06
CA VAL A 51 -0.43 9.42 4.55
C VAL A 51 -0.69 10.43 3.42
N LEU A 52 -0.13 10.21 2.23
CA LEU A 52 -0.37 11.08 1.06
C LEU A 52 -1.84 11.08 0.65
N GLY A 53 -2.50 9.92 0.69
CA GLY A 53 -3.93 9.78 0.40
C GLY A 53 -4.80 10.53 1.40
N LEU A 54 -4.43 10.56 2.69
CA LEU A 54 -5.12 11.38 3.69
C LEU A 54 -4.97 12.87 3.38
N LEU A 55 -3.75 13.34 3.08
CA LEU A 55 -3.50 14.73 2.71
C LEU A 55 -4.30 15.12 1.45
N LEU A 56 -4.30 14.27 0.42
CA LEU A 56 -5.09 14.47 -0.79
C LEU A 56 -6.60 14.48 -0.48
N GLY A 57 -7.10 13.55 0.34
CA GLY A 57 -8.51 13.45 0.71
C GLY A 57 -9.03 14.68 1.46
N ILE A 58 -8.20 15.29 2.31
CA ILE A 58 -8.55 16.47 3.10
C ILE A 58 -8.44 17.76 2.26
N PHE A 59 -7.32 17.93 1.55
CA PHE A 59 -6.98 19.23 0.93
C PHE A 59 -7.25 19.29 -0.58
N LEU A 60 -7.09 18.20 -1.35
CA LEU A 60 -7.11 18.21 -2.83
C LEU A 60 -7.94 17.06 -3.44
N ALA A 61 -9.12 16.78 -2.87
CA ALA A 61 -9.97 15.68 -3.33
C ALA A 61 -10.80 16.02 -4.59
N THR A 62 -10.10 16.24 -5.70
CA THR A 62 -10.68 16.32 -7.04
C THR A 62 -10.74 14.93 -7.67
N GLN A 63 -11.65 14.73 -8.64
CA GLN A 63 -11.80 13.45 -9.33
C GLN A 63 -10.51 13.02 -10.04
N THR A 64 -9.83 13.94 -10.72
CA THR A 64 -8.58 13.68 -11.42
C THR A 64 -7.46 13.27 -10.47
N ALA A 65 -7.32 13.97 -9.33
CA ALA A 65 -6.34 13.62 -8.31
C ALA A 65 -6.63 12.24 -7.69
N ALA A 66 -7.91 11.92 -7.45
CA ALA A 66 -8.31 10.62 -6.94
C ALA A 66 -7.96 9.49 -7.92
N LEU A 67 -8.26 9.66 -9.22
CA LEU A 67 -7.93 8.68 -10.25
C LEU A 67 -6.42 8.48 -10.39
N PHE A 68 -5.66 9.58 -10.40
CA PHE A 68 -4.20 9.52 -10.49
C PHE A 68 -3.59 8.82 -9.27
N PHE A 69 -4.10 9.11 -8.07
CA PHE A 69 -3.68 8.46 -6.83
C PHE A 69 -3.96 6.95 -6.87
N VAL A 70 -5.18 6.55 -7.27
CA VAL A 70 -5.55 5.13 -7.41
C VAL A 70 -4.65 4.43 -8.43
N ALA A 71 -4.35 5.06 -9.56
CA ALA A 71 -3.46 4.49 -10.56
C ALA A 71 -2.04 4.22 -9.99
N ILE A 72 -1.48 5.16 -9.23
CA ILE A 72 -0.18 4.99 -8.56
C ILE A 72 -0.24 3.80 -7.59
N VAL A 73 -1.28 3.75 -6.75
CA VAL A 73 -1.46 2.67 -5.78
C VAL A 73 -1.52 1.32 -6.49
N LEU A 74 -2.27 1.20 -7.59
CA LEU A 74 -2.37 -0.02 -8.38
C LEU A 74 -1.04 -0.46 -9.00
N ILE A 75 -0.26 0.48 -9.55
CA ILE A 75 1.07 0.18 -10.12
C ILE A 75 2.00 -0.37 -9.03
N ILE A 76 2.06 0.29 -7.88
CA ILE A 76 2.90 -0.14 -6.75
C ILE A 76 2.43 -1.50 -6.22
N SER A 77 1.12 -1.68 -6.07
CA SER A 77 0.51 -2.96 -5.65
C SER A 77 0.88 -4.09 -6.61
N GLY A 78 0.75 -3.87 -7.92
CA GLY A 78 1.06 -4.84 -8.96
C GLY A 78 2.54 -5.20 -8.98
N PHE A 79 3.42 -4.21 -8.85
CA PHE A 79 4.86 -4.42 -8.78
C PHE A 79 5.25 -5.33 -7.61
N PHE A 80 4.77 -5.03 -6.40
CA PHE A 80 5.04 -5.86 -5.23
C PHE A 80 4.37 -7.24 -5.33
N SER A 81 3.17 -7.33 -5.91
CA SER A 81 2.51 -8.62 -6.15
C SER A 81 3.37 -9.53 -7.04
N VAL A 82 3.94 -9.00 -8.13
CA VAL A 82 4.83 -9.77 -9.02
C VAL A 82 6.13 -10.16 -8.30
N GLN A 83 6.73 -9.23 -7.55
CA GLN A 83 7.96 -9.52 -6.80
C GLN A 83 7.76 -10.59 -5.72
N LEU A 84 6.70 -10.48 -4.94
CA LEU A 84 6.37 -11.45 -3.90
C LEU A 84 6.08 -12.81 -4.52
N ALA A 85 5.33 -12.85 -5.63
CA ALA A 85 4.98 -14.09 -6.32
C ALA A 85 6.18 -14.84 -6.90
N LYS A 86 7.18 -14.13 -7.42
CA LYS A 86 8.41 -14.75 -7.96
C LYS A 86 9.24 -15.50 -6.91
N LYS A 87 9.04 -15.19 -5.63
CA LYS A 87 9.81 -15.74 -4.50
C LYS A 87 8.89 -16.38 -3.43
N MET A 88 7.69 -16.82 -3.83
CA MET A 88 6.89 -17.72 -3.01
C MET A 88 7.55 -19.09 -2.94
N LYS A 89 7.50 -19.71 -1.76
CA LYS A 89 7.95 -21.10 -1.57
C LYS A 89 6.95 -22.09 -2.13
#